data_AF-A0A3N9VYQ9-F1
#
_entry.id   AF-A0A3N9VYQ9-F1
#
_cell.length_a   1.000
_cell.length_b   1.000
_cell.length_c   1.000
_cell.angle_alpha   90.00
_cell.angle_beta   90.00
_cell.angle_gamma   90.00
#
_symmetry.space_group_name_H-M   'P 1'
#
loop_
_entity.id
_entity.type
_entity.pdbx_description
1 polymer ?
#
loop_
_entity_poly.entity_id
_entity_poly.type
_entity_poly.pdbx_seq_one_letter_code
_entity_poly.pdbx_strand_id
1 'polypeptide(L)'
;MAPQTMPEPAEVGRRAAEILDQVMQHPSSERLRSSSMKYSSCWATFTGYPAISRWSLDRDAGPLLTEAMRVLALKAAVFELSGGDEEAAELLVPAPVDEMIHAVLAQFTLMSQMQRDLGVTFPHATELEEFTYTRGCLTDAYYAAAGWGPQPLCYWLDSAEVTRRLDQLNTHYQAAGLGRDGRSHNFNFDQPDPAAAPIGVSG
;
A
#
# COMPACT_ATOMS: atom_id res chain seq x y z
N MET A 1 -26.83 16.44 -5.46
CA MET A 1 -25.57 16.09 -6.15
C MET A 1 -25.95 15.25 -7.35
N ALA A 2 -25.40 15.56 -8.54
CA ALA A 2 -25.56 14.66 -9.68
C ALA A 2 -24.88 13.33 -9.34
N PRO A 3 -25.38 12.17 -9.82
CA PRO A 3 -24.68 10.91 -9.63
C PRO A 3 -23.26 11.04 -10.20
N GLN A 4 -22.24 10.78 -9.37
CA GLN A 4 -20.86 10.63 -9.81
C GLN A 4 -20.82 9.45 -10.78
N THR A 5 -20.70 9.73 -12.06
CA THR A 5 -20.50 8.68 -13.06
C THR A 5 -19.04 8.29 -13.01
N MET A 6 -18.74 7.10 -12.49
CA MET A 6 -17.40 6.53 -12.53
C MET A 6 -16.92 6.43 -14.00
N PRO A 7 -15.66 6.77 -14.31
CA PRO A 7 -15.14 6.66 -15.67
C PRO A 7 -15.18 5.23 -16.22
N GLU A 8 -15.28 5.10 -17.55
CA GLU A 8 -15.38 3.80 -18.22
C GLU A 8 -14.07 2.99 -18.09
N PRO A 9 -14.14 1.67 -17.79
CA PRO A 9 -12.95 0.89 -17.51
C PRO A 9 -11.90 0.86 -18.62
N ALA A 10 -12.32 0.81 -19.89
CA ALA A 10 -11.41 0.81 -21.02
C ALA A 10 -10.59 2.10 -21.11
N GLU A 11 -11.19 3.24 -20.77
CA GLU A 11 -10.52 4.55 -20.81
C GLU A 11 -9.53 4.68 -19.66
N VAL A 12 -9.95 4.30 -18.44
CA VAL A 12 -9.09 4.28 -17.25
C VAL A 12 -7.91 3.35 -17.46
N GLY A 13 -8.15 2.13 -17.93
CA GLY A 13 -7.10 1.13 -18.13
C GLY A 13 -6.03 1.60 -19.13
N ARG A 14 -6.46 2.13 -20.28
CA ARG A 14 -5.53 2.70 -21.27
C ARG A 14 -4.71 3.84 -20.67
N ARG A 15 -5.37 4.80 -20.02
CA ARG A 15 -4.68 5.98 -19.47
C ARG A 15 -3.72 5.60 -18.35
N ALA A 16 -4.10 4.67 -17.48
CA ALA A 16 -3.24 4.19 -16.41
C ALA A 16 -1.99 3.47 -16.94
N ALA A 17 -2.12 2.65 -17.99
CA ALA A 17 -0.97 2.03 -18.64
C ALA A 17 0.01 3.09 -19.20
N GLU A 18 -0.51 4.14 -19.85
CA GLU A 18 0.30 5.26 -20.34
C GLU A 18 1.02 6.00 -19.21
N ILE A 19 0.32 6.29 -18.10
CA ILE A 19 0.91 6.95 -16.92
C ILE A 19 2.03 6.08 -16.33
N LEU A 20 1.78 4.78 -16.17
CA LEU A 20 2.78 3.86 -15.62
C LEU A 20 4.02 3.80 -16.52
N ASP A 21 3.85 3.71 -17.84
CA ASP A 21 4.96 3.71 -18.79
C ASP A 21 5.79 5.00 -18.70
N GLN A 22 5.13 6.16 -18.58
CA GLN A 22 5.80 7.45 -18.38
C GLN A 22 6.61 7.48 -17.08
N VAL A 23 6.04 6.98 -15.98
CA VAL A 23 6.75 6.88 -14.69
C VAL A 23 7.96 5.95 -14.78
N MET A 24 7.83 4.82 -15.47
CA MET A 24 8.93 3.87 -15.64
C MET A 24 10.06 4.42 -16.52
N GLN A 25 9.76 5.31 -17.46
CA GLN A 25 10.74 5.98 -18.32
C GLN A 25 11.34 7.26 -17.68
N HIS A 26 10.76 7.74 -16.57
CA HIS A 26 11.21 8.95 -15.92
C HIS A 26 12.63 8.79 -15.32
N PRO A 27 13.54 9.79 -15.44
CA PRO A 27 14.91 9.68 -14.94
C PRO A 27 15.04 9.35 -13.44
N SER A 28 14.05 9.73 -12.64
CA SER A 28 14.00 9.44 -11.20
C SER A 28 13.40 8.07 -10.85
N SER A 29 12.97 7.25 -11.82
CA SER A 29 12.26 5.98 -11.57
C SER A 29 13.08 5.00 -10.73
N GLU A 30 14.35 4.79 -11.07
CA GLU A 30 15.25 3.91 -10.31
C GLU A 30 15.49 4.45 -8.88
N ARG A 31 15.60 5.77 -8.74
CA ARG A 31 15.76 6.41 -7.44
C ARG A 31 14.50 6.24 -6.58
N LEU A 32 13.31 6.37 -7.17
CA LEU A 32 12.04 6.10 -6.49
C LEU A 32 12.01 4.65 -6.00
N ARG A 33 12.23 3.68 -6.90
CA ARG A 33 12.26 2.26 -6.57
C ARG A 33 13.25 1.96 -5.44
N SER A 34 14.49 2.40 -5.56
CA SER A 34 15.51 2.12 -4.53
C SER A 34 15.21 2.79 -3.20
N SER A 35 14.60 3.98 -3.19
CA SER A 35 14.28 4.70 -1.96
C SER A 35 13.09 4.06 -1.23
N SER A 36 12.05 3.63 -1.96
CA SER A 36 10.90 2.93 -1.39
C SER A 36 11.29 1.59 -0.72
N MET A 37 12.42 1.00 -1.10
CA MET A 37 12.92 -0.27 -0.52
C MET A 37 13.84 -0.10 0.70
N LYS A 38 14.27 1.12 1.05
CA LYS A 38 15.28 1.35 2.11
C LYS A 38 14.74 1.33 3.54
N TYR A 39 13.45 1.09 3.74
CA TYR A 39 12.80 1.15 5.06
C TYR A 39 12.96 -0.10 5.93
N SER A 40 13.91 -0.98 5.63
CA SER A 40 14.03 -2.30 6.28
C SER A 40 14.25 -2.28 7.78
N SER A 41 14.70 -1.17 8.36
CA SER A 41 15.00 -1.06 9.79
C SER A 41 14.11 -0.07 10.57
N CYS A 42 13.23 0.68 9.92
CA CYS A 42 12.47 1.75 10.58
C CYS A 42 10.97 1.77 10.25
N TRP A 43 10.52 1.01 9.25
CA TRP A 43 9.11 0.81 9.00
C TRP A 43 8.70 -0.56 9.52
N ALA A 44 7.93 -0.56 10.61
CA ALA A 44 7.26 -1.73 11.12
C ALA A 44 5.75 -1.54 10.91
N THR A 45 5.10 -2.61 10.48
CA THR A 45 3.65 -2.66 10.32
C THR A 45 3.10 -3.90 10.98
N PHE A 46 1.88 -3.76 11.47
CA PHE A 46 1.13 -4.82 12.14
C PHE A 46 -0.17 -5.13 11.38
N THR A 47 -0.41 -4.49 10.24
CA THR A 47 -1.65 -4.59 9.46
C THR A 47 -1.40 -5.05 8.02
N GLY A 48 -1.14 -4.14 7.08
CA GLY A 48 -1.12 -4.43 5.64
C GLY A 48 -0.14 -5.53 5.23
N TYR A 49 1.18 -5.28 5.31
CA TYR A 49 2.17 -6.28 4.89
C TYR A 49 2.14 -7.61 5.67
N PRO A 50 1.98 -7.62 7.01
CA PRO A 50 1.96 -8.86 7.78
C PRO A 50 0.84 -9.82 7.38
N ALA A 51 -0.24 -9.33 6.77
CA ALA A 51 -1.29 -10.18 6.22
C ALA A 51 -0.81 -11.04 5.03
N ILE A 52 0.35 -10.77 4.44
CA ILE A 52 0.96 -11.60 3.40
C ILE A 52 1.53 -12.88 4.04
N SER A 53 1.17 -14.03 3.45
CA SER A 53 1.64 -15.33 3.95
C SER A 53 3.16 -15.43 3.86
N ARG A 54 3.80 -15.76 5.00
CA ARG A 54 5.27 -15.85 5.14
C ARG A 54 5.98 -14.57 4.69
N TRP A 55 5.37 -13.41 4.94
CA TRP A 55 5.87 -12.07 4.59
C TRP A 55 7.38 -11.95 4.77
N SER A 56 8.04 -11.41 3.75
CA SER A 56 9.46 -11.08 3.77
C SER A 56 9.68 -9.82 2.95
N LEU A 57 10.18 -8.76 3.59
CA LEU A 57 10.46 -7.51 2.92
C LEU A 57 11.38 -7.70 1.70
N ASP A 58 12.46 -8.46 1.86
CA ASP A 58 13.44 -8.71 0.78
C ASP A 58 12.80 -9.40 -0.44
N ARG A 59 11.86 -10.30 -0.22
CA ARG A 59 11.19 -11.07 -1.29
C ARG A 59 10.03 -10.30 -1.91
N ASP A 60 9.20 -9.68 -1.08
CA ASP A 60 7.86 -9.24 -1.46
C ASP A 60 7.79 -7.74 -1.77
N ALA A 61 8.75 -6.94 -1.33
CA ALA A 61 8.69 -5.48 -1.53
C ALA A 61 8.76 -5.06 -3.01
N GLY A 62 9.57 -5.75 -3.81
CA GLY A 62 9.66 -5.49 -5.26
C GLY A 62 8.34 -5.75 -6.01
N PRO A 63 7.73 -6.93 -5.86
CA PRO A 63 6.40 -7.21 -6.39
C PRO A 63 5.33 -6.24 -5.87
N LEU A 64 5.30 -5.94 -4.57
CA LEU A 64 4.35 -4.98 -4.00
C LEU A 64 4.51 -3.58 -4.58
N LEU A 65 5.74 -3.12 -4.76
CA LEU A 65 6.01 -1.82 -5.40
C LEU A 65 5.40 -1.77 -6.80
N THR A 66 5.48 -2.87 -7.55
CA THR A 66 4.87 -2.97 -8.88
C THR A 66 3.35 -2.79 -8.80
N GLU A 67 2.69 -3.45 -7.84
CA GLU A 67 1.24 -3.32 -7.64
C GLU A 67 0.82 -1.94 -7.13
N ALA A 68 1.60 -1.33 -6.23
CA ALA A 68 1.34 0.04 -5.76
C ALA A 68 1.46 1.06 -6.88
N MET A 69 2.49 0.96 -7.74
CA MET A 69 2.65 1.86 -8.89
C MET A 69 1.52 1.69 -9.90
N ARG A 70 1.05 0.45 -10.12
CA ARG A 70 -0.13 0.16 -10.93
C ARG A 70 -1.39 0.83 -10.38
N VAL A 71 -1.66 0.69 -9.08
CA VAL A 71 -2.81 1.34 -8.45
C VAL A 71 -2.69 2.86 -8.49
N LEU A 72 -1.53 3.43 -8.19
CA LEU A 72 -1.32 4.88 -8.27
C LEU A 72 -1.61 5.41 -9.69
N ALA A 73 -1.22 4.67 -10.72
CA ALA A 73 -1.56 5.01 -12.10
C ALA A 73 -3.07 4.90 -12.38
N LEU A 74 -3.77 3.89 -11.82
CA LEU A 74 -5.24 3.80 -11.89
C LEU A 74 -5.92 5.00 -11.20
N LYS A 75 -5.53 5.33 -9.96
CA LYS A 75 -6.08 6.46 -9.20
C LYS A 75 -5.85 7.78 -9.96
N ALA A 76 -4.65 7.99 -10.50
CA ALA A 76 -4.32 9.16 -11.31
C ALA A 76 -5.17 9.24 -12.60
N ALA A 77 -5.38 8.12 -13.29
CA ALA A 77 -6.23 8.08 -14.47
C ALA A 77 -7.69 8.39 -14.14
N VAL A 78 -8.24 7.84 -13.05
CA VAL A 78 -9.60 8.13 -12.60
C VAL A 78 -9.74 9.61 -12.24
N PHE A 79 -8.79 10.17 -11.50
CA PHE A 79 -8.77 11.59 -11.14
C PHE A 79 -8.74 12.51 -12.36
N GLU A 80 -7.92 12.18 -13.37
CA GLU A 80 -7.87 12.95 -14.62
C GLU A 80 -9.21 12.88 -15.37
N LEU A 81 -9.77 11.67 -15.53
CA LEU A 81 -10.99 11.41 -16.31
C LEU A 81 -12.28 11.88 -15.58
N SER A 82 -12.25 11.97 -14.26
CA SER A 82 -13.35 12.50 -13.45
C SER A 82 -13.33 14.03 -13.33
N GLY A 83 -12.32 14.71 -13.86
CA GLY A 83 -12.16 16.16 -13.75
C GLY A 83 -11.64 16.62 -12.39
N GLY A 84 -10.89 15.77 -11.69
CA GLY A 84 -10.24 16.06 -10.41
C GLY A 84 -11.03 15.61 -9.18
N ASP A 85 -11.87 14.58 -9.30
CA ASP A 85 -12.64 14.03 -8.19
C ASP A 85 -11.78 13.06 -7.36
N GLU A 86 -11.39 13.48 -6.15
CA GLU A 86 -10.59 12.68 -5.21
C GLU A 86 -11.38 11.49 -4.64
N GLU A 87 -12.70 11.63 -4.46
CA GLU A 87 -13.56 10.55 -3.94
C GLU A 87 -13.70 9.44 -4.97
N ALA A 88 -13.90 9.79 -6.24
CA ALA A 88 -13.90 8.80 -7.32
C ALA A 88 -12.52 8.11 -7.47
N ALA A 89 -11.44 8.86 -7.27
CA ALA A 89 -10.07 8.37 -7.43
C ALA A 89 -9.57 7.51 -6.26
N GLU A 90 -10.21 7.57 -5.09
CA GLU A 90 -9.87 6.75 -3.93
C GLU A 90 -10.40 5.32 -4.12
N LEU A 91 -9.75 4.58 -5.01
CA LEU A 91 -10.12 3.22 -5.39
C LEU A 91 -9.92 2.23 -4.22
N LEU A 92 -10.90 1.35 -4.04
CA LEU A 92 -10.78 0.21 -3.11
C LEU A 92 -9.59 -0.66 -3.50
N VAL A 93 -8.69 -0.90 -2.55
CA VAL A 93 -7.52 -1.75 -2.74
C VAL A 93 -7.22 -2.65 -1.55
N PRO A 94 -6.55 -3.79 -1.76
CA PRO A 94 -6.10 -4.65 -0.68
C PRO A 94 -5.14 -3.92 0.25
N ALA A 95 -5.28 -4.12 1.56
CA ALA A 95 -4.43 -3.51 2.58
C ALA A 95 -2.90 -3.69 2.35
N PRO A 96 -2.39 -4.84 1.87
CA PRO A 96 -0.95 -4.95 1.57
C PRO A 96 -0.48 -4.04 0.42
N VAL A 97 -1.34 -3.78 -0.57
CA VAL A 97 -1.02 -2.90 -1.71
C VAL A 97 -1.10 -1.45 -1.27
N ASP A 98 -2.15 -1.08 -0.53
CA ASP A 98 -2.32 0.26 0.03
C ASP A 98 -1.14 0.70 0.91
N GLU A 99 -0.64 -0.21 1.75
CA GLU A 99 0.51 0.12 2.58
C GLU A 99 1.78 0.43 1.76
N MET A 100 1.96 -0.21 0.59
CA MET A 100 3.05 0.14 -0.32
C MET A 100 2.81 1.45 -1.06
N ILE A 101 1.55 1.82 -1.30
CA ILE A 101 1.20 3.16 -1.82
C ILE A 101 1.68 4.22 -0.82
N HIS A 102 1.41 4.04 0.48
CA HIS A 102 1.90 4.97 1.51
C HIS A 102 3.42 5.07 1.51
N ALA A 103 4.13 3.94 1.38
CA ALA A 103 5.60 3.93 1.32
C ALA A 103 6.18 4.66 0.08
N VAL A 104 5.50 4.55 -1.06
CA VAL A 104 5.83 5.29 -2.28
C VAL A 104 5.58 6.79 -2.10
N LEU A 105 4.40 7.16 -1.61
CA LEU A 105 4.02 8.56 -1.41
C LEU A 105 4.85 9.27 -0.34
N ALA A 106 5.36 8.52 0.64
CA ALA A 106 6.33 9.03 1.61
C ALA A 106 7.63 9.55 0.95
N GLN A 107 7.92 9.19 -0.31
CA GLN A 107 9.00 9.80 -1.10
C GLN A 107 8.62 11.19 -1.64
N PHE A 108 8.05 12.04 -0.78
CA PHE A 108 7.35 13.27 -1.11
C PHE A 108 8.06 14.14 -2.14
N THR A 109 9.34 14.44 -1.95
CA THR A 109 10.12 15.29 -2.86
C THR A 109 10.29 14.65 -4.24
N LEU A 110 10.50 13.34 -4.31
CA LEU A 110 10.63 12.62 -5.59
C LEU A 110 9.30 12.55 -6.32
N MET A 111 8.23 12.21 -5.60
CA MET A 111 6.88 12.13 -6.16
C MET A 111 6.42 13.50 -6.66
N SER A 112 6.60 14.55 -5.87
CA SER A 112 6.24 15.91 -6.26
C SER A 112 7.00 16.39 -7.51
N GLN A 113 8.28 16.04 -7.64
CA GLN A 113 9.05 16.36 -8.86
C GLN A 113 8.49 15.61 -10.07
N MET A 114 8.28 14.30 -9.93
CA MET A 114 7.77 13.45 -11.00
C MET A 114 6.37 13.88 -11.47
N GLN A 115 5.46 14.23 -10.54
CA GLN A 115 4.14 14.77 -10.87
C GLN A 115 4.22 16.03 -11.74
N ARG A 116 5.12 16.97 -11.39
CA ARG A 116 5.32 18.20 -12.17
C ARG A 116 5.89 17.91 -13.55
N ASP A 117 6.87 17.03 -13.64
CA ASP A 117 7.55 16.71 -14.90
C ASP A 117 6.63 15.95 -15.87
N LEU A 118 5.73 15.10 -15.35
CA LEU A 118 4.78 14.31 -16.13
C LEU A 118 3.43 15.01 -16.35
N GLY A 119 3.12 16.05 -15.59
CA GLY A 119 1.80 16.68 -15.61
C GLY A 119 0.69 15.74 -15.09
N VAL A 120 1.02 14.90 -14.10
CA VAL A 120 0.11 13.90 -13.51
C VAL A 120 -0.02 14.17 -12.01
N THR A 121 -1.23 14.01 -11.46
CA THR A 121 -1.47 14.00 -10.01
C THR A 121 -1.66 12.55 -9.56
N PHE A 122 -0.96 12.13 -8.51
CA PHE A 122 -1.20 10.87 -7.81
C PHE A 122 -2.04 11.17 -6.56
N PRO A 123 -3.38 11.11 -6.66
CA PRO A 123 -4.25 11.41 -5.51
C PRO A 123 -4.18 10.28 -4.49
N HIS A 124 -4.31 10.66 -3.23
CA HIS A 124 -4.44 9.75 -2.12
C HIS A 124 -5.02 10.51 -0.92
N ALA A 125 -6.20 10.11 -0.46
CA ALA A 125 -6.93 10.80 0.60
C ALA A 125 -7.28 9.79 1.72
N THR A 126 -6.51 9.80 2.81
CA THR A 126 -6.67 8.84 3.91
C THR A 126 -8.05 8.92 4.58
N GLU A 127 -8.71 10.06 4.55
CA GLU A 127 -10.07 10.24 5.05
C GLU A 127 -11.16 9.58 4.17
N LEU A 128 -10.82 9.25 2.92
CA LEU A 128 -11.70 8.58 1.96
C LEU A 128 -11.36 7.08 1.82
N GLU A 129 -10.28 6.62 2.46
CA GLU A 129 -9.87 5.21 2.41
C GLU A 129 -10.92 4.29 3.05
N GLU A 130 -11.33 3.27 2.28
CA GLU A 130 -12.15 2.16 2.78
C GLU A 130 -11.42 0.81 2.66
N PHE A 131 -11.31 0.10 3.78
CA PHE A 131 -10.69 -1.24 3.84
C PHE A 131 -11.68 -2.37 3.51
N THR A 132 -12.52 -2.16 2.49
CA THR A 132 -13.63 -3.05 2.11
C THR A 132 -13.39 -3.79 0.79
N TYR A 133 -12.19 -3.69 0.22
CA TYR A 133 -11.83 -4.35 -1.05
C TYR A 133 -12.27 -5.81 -1.09
N THR A 134 -12.92 -6.17 -2.19
CA THR A 134 -13.30 -7.54 -2.53
C THR A 134 -13.09 -7.71 -4.03
N ARG A 135 -12.61 -8.88 -4.44
CA ARG A 135 -12.42 -9.21 -5.85
C ARG A 135 -13.71 -9.03 -6.66
N GLY A 136 -13.56 -8.58 -7.89
CA GLY A 136 -14.65 -8.21 -8.79
C GLY A 136 -15.18 -6.79 -8.59
N CYS A 137 -14.58 -5.99 -7.70
CA CYS A 137 -14.90 -4.57 -7.60
C CYS A 137 -14.39 -3.79 -8.83
N LEU A 138 -14.74 -2.50 -8.89
CA LEU A 138 -14.41 -1.65 -10.04
C LEU A 138 -12.91 -1.50 -10.28
N THR A 139 -12.09 -1.52 -9.22
CA THR A 139 -10.62 -1.51 -9.32
C THR A 139 -10.10 -2.68 -10.16
N ASP A 140 -10.69 -3.88 -10.02
CA ASP A 140 -10.28 -5.05 -10.80
C ASP A 140 -10.63 -4.90 -12.28
N ALA A 141 -11.76 -4.25 -12.60
CA ALA A 141 -12.15 -3.95 -13.97
C ALA A 141 -11.17 -2.97 -14.64
N TYR A 142 -10.75 -1.93 -13.90
CA TYR A 142 -9.75 -0.98 -14.36
C TYR A 142 -8.37 -1.63 -14.55
N TYR A 143 -7.95 -2.45 -13.58
CA TYR A 143 -6.71 -3.20 -13.65
C TYR A 143 -6.67 -4.14 -14.85
N ALA A 144 -7.75 -4.89 -15.08
CA ALA A 144 -7.86 -5.80 -16.23
C ALA A 144 -7.83 -5.03 -17.57
N ALA A 145 -8.53 -3.90 -17.65
CA ALA A 145 -8.55 -3.05 -18.84
C ALA A 145 -7.17 -2.44 -19.18
N ALA A 146 -6.30 -2.26 -18.18
CA ALA A 146 -4.92 -1.82 -18.39
C ALA A 146 -4.02 -2.90 -19.01
N GLY A 147 -4.48 -4.15 -19.11
CA GLY A 147 -3.74 -5.23 -19.79
C GLY A 147 -2.55 -5.78 -18.99
N TRP A 148 -2.49 -5.55 -17.67
CA TRP A 148 -1.39 -5.98 -16.81
C TRP A 148 -1.41 -7.46 -16.43
N GLY A 149 -2.36 -8.23 -16.95
CA GLY A 149 -2.57 -9.64 -16.64
C GLY A 149 -3.34 -9.85 -15.33
N PRO A 150 -3.28 -11.05 -14.74
CA PRO A 150 -3.93 -11.33 -13.47
C PRO A 150 -3.21 -10.65 -12.30
N GLN A 151 -3.98 -10.21 -11.32
CA GLN A 151 -3.47 -9.72 -10.03
C GLN A 151 -2.81 -10.87 -9.22
N PRO A 152 -1.65 -10.64 -8.56
CA PRO A 152 -1.04 -11.65 -7.71
C PRO A 152 -1.86 -11.90 -6.44
N LEU A 153 -2.49 -13.07 -6.33
CA LEU A 153 -3.41 -13.39 -5.22
C LEU A 153 -2.76 -13.38 -3.82
N CYS A 154 -1.43 -13.42 -3.73
CA CYS A 154 -0.73 -13.29 -2.45
C CYS A 154 -0.77 -11.85 -1.89
N TYR A 155 -0.96 -10.85 -2.75
CA TYR A 155 -1.04 -9.43 -2.38
C TYR A 155 -2.47 -8.87 -2.53
N TRP A 156 -3.26 -9.44 -3.45
CA TRP A 156 -4.65 -9.06 -3.69
C TRP A 156 -5.64 -9.92 -2.89
N LEU A 157 -5.71 -9.59 -1.59
CA LEU A 157 -6.52 -10.26 -0.59
C LEU A 157 -7.84 -9.51 -0.36
N ASP A 158 -8.94 -10.24 -0.32
CA ASP A 158 -10.23 -9.69 0.11
C ASP A 158 -10.15 -9.23 1.56
N SER A 159 -10.89 -8.17 1.90
CA SER A 159 -10.96 -7.58 3.25
C SER A 159 -11.24 -8.61 4.33
N ALA A 160 -12.16 -9.55 4.10
CA ALA A 160 -12.47 -10.63 5.04
C ALA A 160 -11.27 -11.54 5.33
N GLU A 161 -10.45 -11.84 4.31
CA GLU A 161 -9.24 -12.66 4.48
C GLU A 161 -8.13 -11.87 5.17
N VAL A 162 -8.00 -10.57 4.89
CA VAL A 162 -7.10 -9.67 5.64
C VAL A 162 -7.49 -9.69 7.12
N THR A 163 -8.75 -9.42 7.46
CA THR A 163 -9.25 -9.43 8.84
C THR A 163 -8.95 -10.76 9.53
N ARG A 164 -9.26 -11.89 8.90
CA ARG A 164 -8.99 -13.22 9.46
C ARG A 164 -7.50 -13.42 9.79
N ARG A 165 -6.60 -12.95 8.92
CA ARG A 165 -5.14 -13.05 9.15
C ARG A 165 -4.67 -12.09 10.24
N LEU A 166 -5.22 -10.88 10.29
CA LEU A 166 -4.92 -9.91 11.34
C LEU A 166 -5.38 -10.39 12.71
N ASP A 167 -6.55 -11.00 12.83
CA ASP A 167 -7.02 -11.58 14.09
C ASP A 167 -6.05 -12.66 14.62
N GLN A 168 -5.52 -13.49 13.71
CA GLN A 168 -4.50 -14.48 14.06
C GLN A 168 -3.20 -13.82 14.53
N LEU A 169 -2.70 -12.82 13.79
CA LEU A 169 -1.47 -12.10 14.14
C LEU A 169 -1.62 -11.31 15.44
N ASN A 170 -2.77 -10.70 15.67
CA ASN A 170 -3.08 -9.95 16.88
C ASN A 170 -3.04 -10.80 18.13
N THR A 171 -3.42 -12.09 18.03
CA THR A 171 -3.24 -13.03 19.15
C THR A 171 -1.76 -13.13 19.55
N HIS A 172 -0.84 -13.14 18.57
CA HIS A 172 0.60 -13.15 18.83
C HIS A 172 1.13 -11.80 19.31
N TYR A 173 0.70 -10.70 18.71
CA TYR A 173 1.11 -9.35 19.11
C TYR A 173 0.69 -9.02 20.55
N GLN A 174 -0.54 -9.37 20.92
CA GLN A 174 -1.06 -9.15 22.28
C GLN A 174 -0.29 -9.98 23.31
N ALA A 175 0.05 -11.23 22.98
CA ALA A 175 0.90 -12.05 23.84
C ALA A 175 2.30 -11.43 24.05
N ALA A 176 2.79 -10.69 23.05
CA ALA A 176 4.02 -9.90 23.13
C ALA A 176 3.83 -8.52 23.78
N GLY A 177 2.65 -8.17 24.31
CA GLY A 177 2.39 -6.88 24.97
C GLY A 177 2.05 -5.73 24.03
N LEU A 178 1.84 -6.02 22.73
CA LEU A 178 1.45 -5.04 21.70
C LEU A 178 -0.06 -5.14 21.44
N GLY A 179 -0.80 -4.06 21.73
CA GLY A 179 -2.25 -3.98 21.55
C GLY A 179 -2.67 -3.11 20.37
N ARG A 180 -3.93 -3.27 19.93
CA ARG A 180 -4.58 -2.48 18.87
C ARG A 180 -3.80 -2.45 17.55
N ASP A 181 -3.39 -3.62 17.05
CA ASP A 181 -2.56 -3.75 15.85
C ASP A 181 -1.25 -2.95 15.98
N GLY A 182 -0.58 -3.07 17.13
CA GLY A 182 0.66 -2.35 17.42
C GLY A 182 0.52 -0.86 17.72
N ARG A 183 -0.69 -0.29 17.72
CA ARG A 183 -0.93 1.14 18.03
C ARG A 183 -0.77 1.49 19.52
N SER A 184 -0.47 0.53 20.37
CA SER A 184 -0.22 0.77 21.79
C SER A 184 0.52 -0.38 22.45
N HIS A 185 1.28 -0.05 23.50
CA HIS A 185 1.80 -1.01 24.47
C HIS A 185 1.78 -0.36 25.86
N ASN A 186 1.91 -1.17 26.90
CA ASN A 186 2.04 -0.69 28.28
C ASN A 186 3.46 -0.93 28.85
N PHE A 187 4.45 -1.17 27.99
CA PHE A 187 5.85 -1.22 28.42
C PHE A 187 6.25 0.09 29.09
N ASN A 188 6.84 -0.02 30.27
CA ASN A 188 7.46 1.08 30.98
C ASN A 188 8.99 0.90 30.89
N PHE A 189 9.63 1.66 30.01
CA PHE A 189 11.07 1.59 29.79
C PHE A 189 11.91 2.18 30.95
N ASP A 190 11.27 2.85 31.91
CA ASP A 190 11.93 3.34 33.13
C ASP A 190 12.00 2.26 34.23
N GLN A 191 11.31 1.13 34.04
CA GLN A 191 11.39 -0.04 34.91
C GLN A 191 12.33 -1.08 34.29
N PRO A 192 13.14 -1.79 35.09
CA PRO A 192 13.92 -2.91 34.60
C PRO A 192 13.00 -3.93 33.90
N ASP A 193 13.42 -4.43 32.75
CA ASP A 193 12.67 -5.48 32.05
C ASP A 193 12.63 -6.74 32.94
N PRO A 194 11.45 -7.20 33.39
CA PRO A 194 11.35 -8.40 34.20
C PRO A 194 11.80 -9.67 33.45
N ALA A 195 11.89 -9.65 32.12
CA ALA A 195 12.43 -10.74 31.31
C ALA A 195 13.97 -10.69 31.17
N ALA A 196 14.61 -9.56 31.49
CA ALA A 196 16.06 -9.44 31.53
C ALA A 196 16.61 -9.99 32.86
N ALA A 197 16.48 -11.30 33.08
CA ALA A 197 17.26 -11.95 34.13
C ALA A 197 18.76 -11.77 33.81
N PRO A 198 19.60 -11.32 34.75
CA PRO A 198 21.02 -11.19 34.50
C PRO A 198 21.59 -12.58 34.19
N ILE A 199 22.16 -12.74 33.01
CA ILE A 199 22.97 -13.93 32.68
C ILE A 199 24.16 -13.89 33.65
N GLY A 200 24.11 -14.74 34.68
CA GLY A 200 25.21 -14.93 35.60
C GLY A 200 26.42 -15.40 34.82
N VAL A 201 27.39 -14.51 34.61
CA VAL A 201 28.72 -14.89 34.15
C VAL A 201 29.42 -15.49 35.36
N SER A 202 29.38 -16.81 35.48
CA SER A 202 30.24 -17.54 36.42
C SER A 202 31.68 -17.37 35.96
N GLY A 203 32.48 -16.68 36.77
CA GLY A 203 33.93 -16.56 36.60
C GLY A 203 34.69 -17.80 37.05
#